data_AF-A0A9D2M7Q0-F1
#
_entry.id   AF-A0A9D2M7Q0-F1
#
_cell.length_a   1.000
_cell.length_b   1.000
_cell.length_c   1.000
_cell.angle_alpha   90.00
_cell.angle_beta   90.00
_cell.angle_gamma   90.00
#
_symmetry.space_group_name_H-M   'P 1'
#
loop_
_entity.id
_entity.type
_entity.pdbx_description
1 polymer ?
#
loop_
_entity_poly.entity_id
_entity_poly.type
_entity_poly.pdbx_seq_one_letter_code
_entity_poly.pdbx_strand_id
1 'polypeptide(L)'
;YSLRFTRHAVRDLDAMFTYITYELDAAEPAKALMREIEHAISNLREFPYSAPQARDDLLARKGYRALTIRKKYVAVYRVSEAQRKVVVQRIFYGRREYGKVL
;
A
#
# COMPACT_ATOMS: atom_id res chain seq x y z
N TYR A 1 12.47 6.97 8.69
CA TYR A 1 12.67 5.81 7.81
C TYR A 1 12.61 6.27 6.36
N SER A 2 13.49 5.77 5.48
CA SER A 2 13.37 6.02 4.04
C SER A 2 12.27 5.14 3.43
N LEU A 3 11.56 5.64 2.42
CA LEU A 3 10.54 4.86 1.70
C LEU A 3 11.10 4.33 0.39
N ARG A 4 10.77 3.07 0.07
CA ARG A 4 10.95 2.52 -1.27
C ARG A 4 9.70 1.76 -1.68
N PHE A 5 9.44 1.80 -2.98
CA PHE A 5 8.38 1.05 -3.62
C PHE A 5 9.02 -0.03 -4.48
N THR A 6 8.47 -1.23 -4.45
CA THR A 6 8.83 -2.25 -5.44
C THR A 6 8.21 -1.90 -6.79
N ARG A 7 8.72 -2.51 -7.87
CA ARG A 7 8.09 -2.39 -9.20
C ARG A 7 6.62 -2.83 -9.21
N HIS A 8 6.27 -3.81 -8.37
CA HIS A 8 4.88 -4.26 -8.24
C HIS A 8 4.01 -3.18 -7.59
N ALA A 9 4.46 -2.57 -6.50
CA ALA A 9 3.70 -1.49 -5.85
C ALA A 9 3.47 -0.29 -6.78
N VAL A 10 4.46 0.07 -7.60
CA VAL A 10 4.31 1.15 -8.62
C VAL A 10 3.28 0.75 -9.66
N ARG A 11 3.38 -0.46 -10.22
CA ARG A 11 2.39 -0.95 -11.19
C ARG A 11 0.98 -1.01 -10.62
N ASP A 12 0.84 -1.39 -9.35
CA ASP A 12 -0.47 -1.43 -8.72
C ASP A 12 -1.09 -0.02 -8.61
N LEU A 13 -0.29 1.01 -8.31
CA LEU A 13 -0.74 2.41 -8.31
C LEU A 13 -1.14 2.87 -9.71
N ASP A 14 -0.32 2.59 -10.72
CA ASP A 14 -0.60 2.95 -12.11
C ASP A 14 -1.88 2.30 -12.61
N ALA A 15 -2.07 1.00 -12.33
CA ALA A 15 -3.27 0.26 -12.69
C ALA A 15 -4.51 0.81 -11.98
N MET A 16 -4.42 1.11 -10.68
CA MET A 16 -5.51 1.69 -9.91
C MET A 16 -5.90 3.08 -10.43
N PHE A 17 -4.92 3.93 -10.72
CA PHE A 17 -5.15 5.25 -11.27
C PHE A 17 -5.79 5.18 -12.67
N THR A 18 -5.27 4.32 -13.54
CA THR A 18 -5.79 4.09 -14.90
C THR A 18 -7.23 3.60 -14.86
N TYR A 19 -7.52 2.58 -14.06
CA TYR A 19 -8.86 2.02 -13.90
C TYR A 19 -9.87 3.09 -13.45
N ILE A 20 -9.57 3.85 -12.40
CA ILE A 20 -10.50 4.85 -11.88
C ILE A 20 -10.65 6.03 -12.86
N THR A 21 -9.56 6.45 -13.50
CA THR A 21 -9.60 7.61 -14.40
C THR A 21 -10.35 7.29 -15.68
N TYR A 22 -10.04 6.18 -16.34
CA TYR A 22 -10.52 5.90 -17.69
C TYR A 22 -11.68 4.91 -17.75
N GLU A 23 -11.69 3.88 -16.89
CA GLU A 23 -12.77 2.88 -16.92
C GLU A 23 -14.00 3.34 -16.14
N LEU A 24 -13.81 4.17 -15.11
CA LEU A 24 -14.89 4.76 -14.32
C LEU A 24 -15.17 6.23 -14.64
N ASP A 25 -14.46 6.81 -15.60
CA ASP A 25 -14.54 8.23 -16.00
C ASP A 25 -14.47 9.20 -14.80
N ALA A 26 -13.58 8.91 -13.83
CA ALA A 26 -13.55 9.54 -12.52
C ALA A 26 -12.16 10.10 -12.17
N ALA A 27 -11.65 10.99 -13.03
CA ALA A 27 -10.30 11.57 -12.91
C ALA A 27 -10.04 12.31 -11.59
N GLU A 28 -10.96 13.16 -11.12
CA GLU A 28 -10.78 13.90 -9.86
C GLU A 28 -10.80 12.97 -8.63
N PRO A 29 -11.74 12.01 -8.51
CA PRO A 29 -11.65 10.95 -7.52
C PRO A 29 -10.34 10.15 -7.56
N ALA A 30 -9.80 9.85 -8.74
CA ALA A 30 -8.52 9.15 -8.89
C ALA A 30 -7.35 9.96 -8.30
N LYS A 31 -7.25 11.25 -8.64
CA LYS A 31 -6.24 12.17 -8.10
C LYS A 31 -6.35 12.30 -6.57
N ALA A 32 -7.57 12.46 -6.06
CA ALA A 32 -7.81 12.56 -4.62
C ALA A 32 -7.37 11.27 -3.90
N LEU A 33 -7.64 10.10 -4.48
CA LEU A 33 -7.18 8.84 -3.93
C LEU A 33 -5.65 8.73 -3.92
N MET A 34 -4.98 9.11 -5.01
CA MET A 34 -3.51 9.06 -5.08
C MET A 34 -2.86 9.93 -4.00
N ARG A 35 -3.35 11.16 -3.80
CA ARG A 35 -2.86 12.05 -2.73
C ARG A 35 -3.03 11.44 -1.35
N GLU A 36 -4.15 10.76 -1.09
CA GLU A 36 -4.35 10.11 0.20
C GLU A 36 -3.47 8.89 0.41
N ILE A 37 -3.24 8.09 -0.64
CA ILE A 37 -2.32 6.96 -0.54
C ILE A 37 -0.90 7.46 -0.27
N GLU A 38 -0.47 8.49 -0.99
CA GLU A 38 0.84 9.11 -0.79
C GLU A 38 0.98 9.63 0.65
N HIS A 39 0.01 10.39 1.15
CA HIS A 39 0.03 10.94 2.51
C HIS A 39 0.03 9.83 3.59
N ALA A 40 -0.78 8.78 3.39
CA ALA A 40 -0.82 7.67 4.33
C ALA A 40 0.52 6.91 4.37
N ILE A 41 1.15 6.70 3.21
CA ILE A 41 2.45 6.01 3.11
C ILE A 41 3.59 6.91 3.59
N SER A 42 3.54 8.23 3.38
CA SER A 42 4.57 9.16 3.87
C SER A 42 4.68 9.13 5.39
N ASN A 43 3.58 8.95 6.10
CA ASN A 43 3.56 8.84 7.56
C ASN A 43 4.34 7.62 8.08
N LEU A 44 4.55 6.59 7.27
CA LEU A 44 5.39 5.44 7.62
C LEU A 44 6.87 5.81 7.77
N ARG A 45 7.29 6.99 7.30
CA ARG A 45 8.65 7.51 7.57
C ARG A 45 8.87 7.74 9.06
N GLU A 46 7.86 8.24 9.76
CA GLU A 46 7.91 8.57 11.19
C GLU A 46 7.38 7.41 12.03
N PHE A 47 6.28 6.79 11.59
CA PHE A 47 5.58 5.74 12.30
C PHE A 47 5.55 4.43 11.48
N PRO A 48 6.71 3.79 11.23
CA PRO A 48 6.79 2.59 10.39
C PRO A 48 6.01 1.40 10.97
N TYR A 49 5.74 1.40 12.28
CA TYR A 49 5.04 0.35 13.01
C TYR A 49 3.57 0.65 13.30
N SER A 50 3.03 1.76 12.78
CA SER A 50 1.64 2.20 13.03
C SER A 50 0.57 1.25 12.51
N ALA A 51 0.86 0.47 11.46
CA ALA A 51 -0.06 -0.54 10.96
C ALA A 51 0.16 -1.90 11.63
N PRO A 52 -0.90 -2.70 11.84
CA PRO A 52 -0.78 -4.06 12.36
C PRO A 52 0.00 -4.96 11.39
N GLN A 53 0.42 -6.13 11.88
CA GLN A 53 0.92 -7.18 11.01
C GLN A 53 -0.15 -7.60 9.98
N ALA A 54 0.31 -8.15 8.86
CA ALA A 54 -0.58 -8.72 7.84
C ALA A 54 -1.51 -9.76 8.48
N ARG A 55 -2.74 -9.89 7.95
CA ARG A 55 -3.73 -10.83 8.49
C ARG A 55 -3.38 -12.29 8.19
N ASP A 56 -2.65 -12.52 7.10
CA ASP A 56 -2.15 -13.83 6.74
C ASP A 56 -0.96 -14.21 7.65
N ASP A 57 -1.04 -15.40 8.26
CA ASP A 57 -0.06 -15.86 9.25
C ASP A 57 1.36 -16.02 8.66
N LEU A 58 1.46 -16.47 7.40
CA LEU A 58 2.75 -16.65 6.74
C LEU A 58 3.40 -15.29 6.49
N LEU A 59 2.62 -14.29 6.07
CA LEU A 59 3.09 -12.93 5.88
C LEU A 59 3.40 -12.24 7.22
N ALA A 60 2.59 -12.43 8.25
CA ALA A 60 2.85 -11.91 9.58
C ALA A 60 4.20 -12.41 10.12
N ARG A 61 4.45 -13.73 10.01
CA ARG A 61 5.73 -14.34 10.39
C ARG A 61 6.92 -13.81 9.59
N LYS A 62 6.71 -13.45 8.32
CA LYS A 62 7.72 -12.80 7.47
C LYS A 62 7.87 -11.29 7.72
N GLY A 63 7.20 -10.74 8.75
CA GLY A 63 7.31 -9.35 9.17
C GLY A 63 6.53 -8.35 8.31
N TYR A 64 5.59 -8.83 7.48
CA TYR A 64 4.75 -7.94 6.68
C TYR A 64 3.69 -7.25 7.54
N ARG A 65 3.38 -6.02 7.16
CA ARG A 65 2.36 -5.14 7.76
C ARG A 65 1.38 -4.67 6.70
N ALA A 66 0.16 -4.38 7.11
CA ALA A 66 -0.92 -3.99 6.23
C ALA A 66 -1.55 -2.67 6.67
N LEU A 67 -1.20 -1.57 5.97
CA LEU A 67 -1.80 -0.26 6.19
C LEU A 67 -3.12 -0.18 5.41
N THR A 68 -4.23 0.07 6.13
CA THR A 68 -5.55 0.24 5.50
C THR A 68 -5.84 1.71 5.25
N ILE A 69 -6.18 2.07 4.02
CA ILE A 69 -6.41 3.43 3.53
C ILE A 69 -7.86 3.52 3.02
N ARG A 70 -8.59 4.57 3.42
CA ARG A 70 -10.04 4.75 3.15
C ARG A 70 -10.89 3.49 3.41
N LYS A 71 -10.52 2.69 4.43
CA LYS A 71 -11.20 1.42 4.82
C LYS A 71 -11.20 0.31 3.76
N LYS A 72 -10.64 0.52 2.56
CA LYS A 72 -10.81 -0.39 1.42
C LYS A 72 -9.54 -0.64 0.60
N TYR A 73 -8.56 0.26 0.63
CA TYR A 73 -7.27 0.03 0.00
C TYR A 73 -6.25 -0.44 1.03
N VAL A 74 -5.35 -1.30 0.62
CA VAL A 74 -4.34 -1.89 1.50
C VAL A 74 -2.97 -1.70 0.88
N ALA A 75 -2.04 -1.11 1.62
CA ALA A 75 -0.63 -1.11 1.30
C ALA A 75 0.08 -2.14 2.18
N VAL A 76 0.63 -3.18 1.55
CA VAL A 76 1.43 -4.20 2.23
C VAL A 76 2.90 -3.78 2.20
N TYR A 77 3.55 -3.75 3.35
CA TYR A 77 4.93 -3.27 3.47
C TYR A 77 5.73 -4.05 4.51
N ARG A 78 7.05 -3.87 4.50
CA ARG A 78 7.98 -4.38 5.52
C ARG A 78 8.88 -3.27 6.04
N VAL A 79 9.29 -3.39 7.30
CA VAL A 79 10.23 -2.48 7.96
C VAL A 79 11.56 -3.19 8.10
N SER A 80 12.63 -2.52 7.71
CA SER A 80 14.01 -2.95 7.92
C SER A 80 14.67 -2.00 8.91
N GLU A 81 14.74 -2.41 10.18
CA GLU A 81 15.38 -1.64 11.26
C GLU A 81 16.84 -1.30 10.94
N ALA A 82 17.62 -2.32 10.52
CA ALA A 82 19.04 -2.16 10.21
C ALA A 82 19.33 -1.11 9.13
N GLN A 83 18.38 -0.88 8.21
CA GLN A 83 18.52 0.09 7.11
C GLN A 83 17.67 1.36 7.33
N ARG A 84 16.95 1.44 8.46
CA ARG A 84 15.90 2.44 8.73
C ARG A 84 15.02 2.69 7.50
N LYS A 85 14.50 1.60 6.92
CA LYS A 85 13.82 1.61 5.62
C LYS A 85 12.45 0.94 5.70
N VAL A 86 11.46 1.54 5.04
CA VAL A 86 10.14 0.96 4.80
C VAL A 86 10.05 0.62 3.31
N VAL A 87 9.73 -0.64 3.00
CA VAL A 87 9.58 -1.12 1.63
C VAL A 87 8.13 -1.50 1.39
N VAL A 88 7.43 -0.71 0.57
CA VAL A 88 6.07 -0.98 0.12
C VAL A 88 6.11 -2.00 -1.00
N GLN A 89 5.43 -3.12 -0.77
CA GLN A 89 5.52 -4.34 -1.58
C GLN A 89 4.41 -4.41 -2.60
N ARG A 90 3.16 -4.14 -2.19
CA ARG A 90 1.94 -4.16 -3.00
C ARG A 90 0.94 -3.12 -2.48
N ILE A 91 0.11 -2.58 -3.37
CA ILE A 91 -0.99 -1.67 -3.02
C ILE A 91 -2.24 -2.12 -3.76
N PHE A 92 -3.33 -2.43 -3.09
CA PHE A 92 -4.47 -3.08 -3.77
C PHE A 92 -5.80 -2.84 -3.07
N TYR A 93 -6.90 -3.24 -3.71
CA TYR A 93 -8.23 -3.15 -3.11
C TYR A 93 -8.50 -4.35 -2.18
N GLY A 94 -8.44 -4.11 -0.87
CA GLY A 94 -8.38 -5.15 0.16
C GLY A 94 -9.55 -6.13 0.18
N ARG A 95 -10.77 -5.71 -0.19
CA ARG A 95 -11.94 -6.62 -0.19
C ARG A 95 -11.98 -7.60 -1.37
N ARG A 96 -11.32 -7.30 -2.50
CA ARG A 96 -11.34 -8.18 -3.70
C ARG A 96 -10.03 -8.92 -3.93
N GLU A 97 -8.92 -8.37 -3.46
CA GLU A 97 -7.61 -8.75 -4.00
C GLU A 97 -6.66 -9.35 -2.97
N TYR A 98 -7.02 -9.37 -1.68
CA TYR A 98 -6.12 -9.89 -0.63
C TYR A 98 -5.68 -11.33 -0.88
N GLY A 99 -6.56 -12.21 -1.39
CA GLY A 99 -6.23 -13.60 -1.74
C GLY A 99 -5.74 -13.81 -3.18
N LYS A 100 -5.67 -12.77 -4.02
CA LYS A 100 -5.19 -12.86 -5.42
C LYS A 100 -3.79 -12.28 -5.61
N VAL A 101 -3.39 -11.38 -4.72
CA VAL A 101 -2.17 -10.56 -4.82
C VAL A 101 -1.03 -11.14 -3.96
N LEU A 102 -1.36 -12.00 -3.00
CA LEU A 102 -0.45 -12.59 -2.01
C LEU A 102 -0.31 -14.10 -2.19
#